data_AF-A0A2H0XSV4-F1
#
_entry.id   AF-A0A2H0XSV4-F1
#
_cell.length_a   1.000
_cell.length_b   1.000
_cell.length_c   1.000
_cell.angle_alpha   90.00
_cell.angle_beta   90.00
_cell.angle_gamma   90.00
#
_symmetry.space_group_name_H-M   'P 1'
#
loop_
_entity.id
_entity.type
_entity.pdbx_description
1 polymer ?
#
loop_
_entity_poly.entity_id
_entity_poly.type
_entity_poly.pdbx_seq_one_letter_code
_entity_poly.pdbx_strand_id
1 'polypeptide(L)'
;MIKAIVEFDLKYPRTIIAVSILLTLLMGWNIPQLQLEPDVKALMPQDFEIITSMKEMEDTFGGNDLVVVSLTSENIFSPGTLEKIEAMTAEIETLATVDQVISITNVPDVQGTVDGFEVRELIVEFPKTESQIDSLKKRIADNKMIYGTLVSTD
;
A
#
# COMPACT_ATOMS: atom_id res chain seq x y z
N MET A 1 -49.67 17.81 33.33
CA MET A 1 -48.51 17.00 32.90
C MET A 1 -47.24 17.84 32.77
N ILE A 2 -47.23 18.92 31.97
CA ILE A 2 -46.04 19.78 31.78
C ILE A 2 -45.54 20.43 33.09
N LYS A 3 -46.44 20.93 33.95
CA LYS A 3 -46.06 21.55 35.24
C LYS A 3 -45.29 20.61 36.19
N ALA A 4 -45.63 19.31 36.19
CA ALA A 4 -44.97 18.32 37.04
C ALA A 4 -43.53 18.01 36.56
N ILE A 5 -43.29 18.07 35.25
CA ILE A 5 -41.95 17.89 34.67
C ILE A 5 -41.06 19.10 35.02
N VAL A 6 -41.62 20.31 34.96
CA VAL A 6 -40.90 21.56 35.32
C VAL A 6 -40.56 21.61 36.81
N GLU A 7 -41.48 21.20 37.70
CA GLU A 7 -41.20 21.13 39.14
C GLU A 7 -40.13 20.06 39.49
N PHE A 8 -40.10 18.95 38.74
CA PHE A 8 -39.08 17.91 38.89
C PHE A 8 -37.69 18.40 38.45
N ASP A 9 -37.62 19.15 37.35
CA ASP A 9 -36.40 19.75 36.82
C ASP A 9 -35.78 20.78 37.78
N LEU A 10 -36.63 21.62 38.37
CA LEU A 10 -36.22 22.63 39.36
C LEU A 10 -35.77 22.05 40.70
N LYS A 11 -36.23 20.85 41.07
CA LYS A 11 -35.93 20.22 42.37
C LYS A 11 -34.59 19.47 42.38
N TYR A 12 -34.14 18.94 41.24
CA TYR A 12 -32.89 18.19 41.15
C TYR A 12 -32.01 18.53 39.92
N PRO A 13 -31.70 19.82 39.68
CA PRO A 13 -31.01 20.27 38.46
C PRO A 13 -29.63 19.61 38.28
N ARG A 14 -28.88 19.40 39.37
CA ARG A 14 -27.56 18.76 39.33
C ARG A 14 -27.63 17.28 38.92
N THR A 15 -28.69 16.56 39.31
CA THR A 15 -28.84 15.14 38.95
C THR A 15 -29.20 14.98 37.48
N ILE A 16 -30.04 15.86 36.94
CA ILE A 16 -30.46 15.83 35.54
C ILE A 16 -29.27 16.18 34.64
N ILE A 17 -28.49 17.18 35.02
CA ILE A 17 -27.22 17.51 34.33
C ILE A 17 -26.26 16.32 34.39
N ALA A 18 -26.08 15.71 35.57
CA ALA A 18 -25.18 14.56 35.71
C ALA A 18 -25.63 13.35 34.87
N VAL A 19 -26.93 13.06 34.83
CA VAL A 19 -27.50 11.97 34.01
C VAL A 19 -27.36 12.27 32.52
N SER A 20 -27.61 13.50 32.10
CA SER A 20 -27.45 13.93 30.70
C SER A 20 -25.98 13.83 30.24
N ILE A 21 -25.04 14.27 31.09
CA ILE A 21 -23.60 14.12 30.83
C ILE A 21 -23.22 12.65 30.78
N LEU A 22 -23.71 11.83 31.72
CA LEU A 22 -23.44 10.39 31.74
C LEU A 22 -23.95 9.69 30.47
N LEU A 23 -25.17 10.01 30.03
CA LEU A 23 -25.75 9.51 28.77
C LEU A 23 -24.91 9.95 27.56
N THR A 24 -24.51 11.21 27.52
CA THR A 24 -23.68 11.76 26.44
C THR A 24 -22.31 11.06 26.38
N LEU A 25 -21.68 10.83 27.53
CA LEU A 25 -20.42 10.09 27.62
C LEU A 25 -20.58 8.62 27.22
N LEU A 26 -21.69 7.99 27.61
CA LEU A 26 -21.97 6.59 27.28
C LEU A 26 -22.20 6.40 25.76
N MET A 27 -22.92 7.33 25.13
CA MET A 27 -23.06 7.36 23.66
C MET A 27 -21.74 7.73 22.97
N GLY A 28 -20.99 8.67 23.54
CA GLY A 28 -19.70 9.12 23.03
C GLY A 28 -18.56 8.12 23.19
N TRP A 29 -18.69 7.16 24.10
CA TRP A 29 -17.66 6.17 24.41
C TRP A 29 -17.25 5.32 23.20
N ASN A 30 -18.16 5.11 22.25
CA ASN A 30 -17.91 4.33 21.03
C ASN A 30 -17.47 5.17 19.83
N ILE A 31 -17.38 6.50 19.95
CA ILE A 31 -16.87 7.37 18.86
C ILE A 31 -15.46 6.97 18.41
N PRO A 32 -14.50 6.59 19.29
CA PRO A 32 -13.17 6.18 18.86
C PRO A 32 -13.14 4.89 18.03
N GLN A 33 -14.20 4.07 18.06
CA GLN A 33 -14.32 2.84 17.26
C GLN A 33 -14.98 3.09 15.90
N LEU A 34 -15.30 4.34 15.56
CA LEU A 34 -15.87 4.69 14.27
C LEU A 34 -14.85 4.39 13.17
N GLN A 35 -15.11 3.32 12.41
CA GLN A 35 -14.35 2.97 11.21
C GLN A 35 -14.98 3.70 10.03
N LEU A 36 -14.20 4.55 9.36
CA LEU A 36 -14.60 5.12 8.08
C LEU A 36 -14.22 4.12 7.00
N GLU A 37 -15.17 3.68 6.19
CA GLU A 37 -14.92 2.80 5.06
C GLU A 37 -14.97 3.66 3.78
N PRO A 38 -13.82 4.18 3.29
CA PRO A 38 -13.78 5.10 2.15
C PRO A 38 -13.91 4.39 0.79
N ASP A 39 -14.05 3.07 0.79
CA ASP A 39 -14.11 2.29 -0.44
C ASP A 39 -15.48 2.45 -1.13
N VAL A 40 -15.45 2.99 -2.34
CA VAL A 40 -16.64 3.13 -3.18
C VAL A 40 -17.24 1.76 -3.51
N LYS A 41 -16.43 0.69 -3.57
CA LYS A 41 -16.90 -0.68 -3.76
C LYS A 41 -17.78 -1.13 -2.59
N ALA A 42 -17.47 -0.74 -1.36
CA ALA A 42 -18.25 -1.09 -0.17
C ALA A 42 -19.64 -0.42 -0.15
N LEU A 43 -19.81 0.68 -0.90
CA LEU A 43 -21.09 1.35 -1.09
C LEU A 43 -21.97 0.69 -2.16
N MET A 44 -21.43 -0.28 -2.92
CA MET A 44 -22.20 -0.98 -3.95
C MET A 44 -23.08 -2.08 -3.35
N PRO A 45 -24.28 -2.34 -3.92
CA PRO A 45 -25.15 -3.43 -3.46
C PRO A 45 -24.48 -4.80 -3.71
N GLN A 46 -24.08 -5.47 -2.63
CA GLN A 46 -23.31 -6.72 -2.67
C GLN A 46 -24.07 -7.92 -3.25
N ASP A 47 -25.36 -7.77 -3.48
CA ASP A 47 -26.29 -8.75 -4.03
C ASP A 47 -26.23 -8.89 -5.56
N PHE A 48 -25.46 -8.06 -6.26
CA PHE A 48 -25.25 -8.21 -7.70
C PHE A 48 -24.22 -9.29 -8.05
N GLU A 49 -24.60 -10.19 -8.97
CA GLU A 49 -23.75 -11.27 -9.52
C GLU A 49 -22.41 -10.76 -10.08
N ILE A 50 -22.37 -9.52 -10.57
CA ILE A 50 -21.15 -8.89 -11.08
C ILE A 50 -20.11 -8.66 -9.97
N ILE A 51 -20.53 -8.37 -8.73
CA ILE A 51 -19.61 -8.14 -7.61
C ILE A 51 -18.99 -9.46 -7.16
N THR A 52 -19.79 -10.54 -7.11
CA THR A 52 -19.28 -11.88 -6.80
C THR A 52 -18.28 -12.34 -7.86
N SER A 53 -18.59 -12.16 -9.14
CA SER A 53 -17.68 -12.50 -10.24
C SER A 53 -16.38 -11.69 -10.20
N MET A 54 -16.48 -10.40 -9.84
CA MET A 54 -15.31 -9.53 -9.71
C MET A 54 -14.42 -9.95 -8.53
N LYS A 55 -15.02 -10.35 -7.40
CA LYS A 55 -14.29 -10.87 -6.25
C LYS A 55 -13.60 -12.20 -6.55
N GLU A 56 -14.26 -13.11 -7.25
CA GLU A 56 -13.62 -14.36 -7.71
C GLU A 56 -12.46 -14.10 -8.68
N MET A 57 -12.59 -13.11 -9.57
CA MET A 57 -11.48 -12.68 -10.42
C MET A 57 -10.33 -12.10 -9.59
N GLU A 58 -10.60 -11.23 -8.62
CA GLU A 58 -9.58 -10.64 -7.73
C GLU A 58 -8.88 -11.73 -6.88
N ASP A 59 -9.61 -12.70 -6.34
CA ASP A 59 -9.03 -13.81 -5.55
C ASP A 59 -8.22 -14.79 -6.42
N THR A 60 -8.59 -14.97 -7.70
CA THR A 60 -7.92 -15.92 -8.60
C THR A 60 -6.72 -15.33 -9.33
N PHE A 61 -6.80 -14.06 -9.73
CA PHE A 61 -5.77 -13.39 -10.52
C PHE A 61 -4.98 -12.33 -9.74
N GLY A 62 -5.30 -12.13 -8.46
CA GLY A 62 -4.75 -11.07 -7.63
C GLY A 62 -5.55 -9.77 -7.79
N GLY A 63 -5.77 -9.07 -6.67
CA GLY A 63 -6.35 -7.73 -6.68
C GLY A 63 -5.43 -6.70 -7.36
N ASN A 64 -6.01 -5.63 -7.90
CA ASN A 64 -5.27 -4.56 -8.59
C ASN A 64 -4.76 -3.46 -7.63
N ASP A 65 -4.57 -3.78 -6.36
CA ASP A 65 -4.14 -2.81 -5.36
C ASP A 65 -2.63 -2.59 -5.45
N LEU A 66 -2.25 -1.67 -6.33
CA LEU A 66 -0.87 -1.30 -6.56
C LEU A 66 -0.41 -0.27 -5.51
N VAL A 67 0.60 -0.63 -4.73
CA VAL A 67 1.32 0.31 -3.85
C VAL A 67 2.64 0.69 -4.52
N VAL A 68 2.86 2.00 -4.71
CA VAL A 68 4.10 2.52 -5.28
C VAL A 68 4.93 3.19 -4.19
N VAL A 69 6.16 2.73 -4.00
CA VAL A 69 7.14 3.32 -3.09
C VAL A 69 8.26 3.97 -3.92
N SER A 70 8.43 5.28 -3.76
CA SER A 70 9.52 6.02 -4.42
C SER A 70 10.66 6.28 -3.45
N LEU A 71 11.90 6.07 -3.92
CA LEU A 71 13.13 6.27 -3.15
C LEU A 71 14.02 7.25 -3.91
N THR A 72 14.59 8.23 -3.19
CA THR A 72 15.52 9.21 -3.75
C THR A 72 16.87 9.10 -3.06
N SER A 73 17.94 9.02 -3.85
CA SER A 73 19.33 8.96 -3.39
C SER A 73 20.22 9.71 -4.36
N GLU A 74 21.35 10.26 -3.89
CA GLU A 74 22.36 10.87 -4.78
C GLU A 74 22.92 9.86 -5.79
N ASN A 75 23.05 8.59 -5.39
CA ASN A 75 23.44 7.51 -6.28
C ASN A 75 22.70 6.21 -5.93
N ILE A 76 21.63 5.93 -6.67
CA ILE A 76 20.84 4.70 -6.53
C ILE A 76 21.61 3.43 -6.90
N PHE A 77 22.68 3.56 -7.70
CA PHE A 77 23.52 2.44 -8.14
C PHE A 77 24.65 2.12 -7.17
N SER A 78 24.76 2.86 -6.06
CA SER A 78 25.77 2.54 -5.05
C SER A 78 25.43 1.19 -4.39
N PRO A 79 26.42 0.33 -4.12
CA PRO A 79 26.15 -0.99 -3.53
C PRO A 79 25.42 -0.88 -2.18
N GLY A 80 25.73 0.13 -1.36
CA GLY A 80 25.04 0.36 -0.09
C GLY A 80 23.59 0.86 -0.24
N THR A 81 23.23 1.50 -1.35
CA THR A 81 21.82 1.84 -1.66
C THR A 81 21.08 0.60 -2.15
N LEU A 82 21.68 -0.17 -3.05
CA LEU A 82 21.09 -1.39 -3.60
C LEU A 82 20.83 -2.45 -2.52
N GLU A 83 21.76 -2.63 -1.57
CA GLU A 83 21.58 -3.52 -0.42
C GLU A 83 20.39 -3.12 0.46
N LYS A 84 20.18 -1.82 0.66
CA LYS A 84 19.01 -1.32 1.41
C LYS A 84 17.70 -1.56 0.66
N ILE A 85 17.70 -1.38 -0.66
CA ILE A 85 16.53 -1.65 -1.50
C ILE A 85 16.20 -3.14 -1.47
N GLU A 86 17.20 -4.01 -1.57
CA GLU A 86 17.03 -5.46 -1.48
C GLU A 86 16.47 -5.87 -0.12
N ALA A 87 17.04 -5.37 0.98
CA ALA A 87 16.56 -5.66 2.33
C ALA A 87 15.11 -5.20 2.54
N MET A 88 14.75 -4.01 2.05
CA MET A 88 13.38 -3.49 2.11
C MET A 88 12.43 -4.32 1.24
N THR A 89 12.87 -4.74 0.05
CA THR A 89 12.10 -5.61 -0.84
C THR A 89 11.78 -6.93 -0.12
N ALA A 90 12.80 -7.58 0.44
CA ALA A 90 12.65 -8.84 1.17
C ALA A 90 11.73 -8.71 2.40
N GLU A 91 11.86 -7.62 3.16
CA GLU A 91 11.00 -7.35 4.33
C GLU A 91 9.52 -7.21 3.92
N ILE A 92 9.24 -6.49 2.84
CA ILE A 92 7.87 -6.30 2.31
C ILE A 92 7.31 -7.61 1.75
N GLU A 93 8.13 -8.42 1.06
CA GLU A 93 7.73 -9.74 0.56
C GLU A 93 7.35 -10.72 1.68
N THR A 94 7.84 -10.52 2.92
CA THR A 94 7.45 -11.39 4.05
C THR A 94 6.04 -11.10 4.59
N LEU A 95 5.42 -9.99 4.19
CA LEU A 95 4.08 -9.63 4.64
C LEU A 95 3.04 -10.52 3.98
N ALA A 96 2.22 -11.21 4.78
CA ALA A 96 1.21 -12.16 4.29
C ALA A 96 0.14 -11.52 3.36
N THR A 97 0.01 -10.20 3.36
CA THR A 97 -0.93 -9.44 2.52
C THR A 97 -0.32 -9.05 1.17
N VAL A 98 0.98 -9.24 0.97
CA VAL A 98 1.69 -8.86 -0.25
C VAL A 98 1.87 -10.11 -1.12
N ASP A 99 1.34 -10.06 -2.33
CA ASP A 99 1.48 -11.15 -3.30
C ASP A 99 2.82 -11.07 -4.05
N GLN A 100 3.22 -9.87 -4.49
CA GLN A 100 4.46 -9.65 -5.22
C GLN A 100 5.04 -8.25 -4.97
N VAL A 101 6.37 -8.17 -4.87
CA VAL A 101 7.12 -6.91 -4.87
C VAL A 101 8.00 -6.87 -6.11
N ILE A 102 7.99 -5.74 -6.83
CA ILE A 102 8.88 -5.50 -7.97
C ILE A 102 9.77 -4.31 -7.65
N SER A 103 11.08 -4.51 -7.73
CA SER A 103 12.10 -3.49 -7.45
C SER A 103 13.27 -3.59 -8.44
N ILE A 104 14.17 -2.60 -8.41
CA ILE A 104 15.37 -2.60 -9.27
C ILE A 104 16.31 -3.79 -9.00
N THR A 105 16.22 -4.42 -7.83
CA THR A 105 17.10 -5.54 -7.45
C THR A 105 16.55 -6.89 -7.87
N ASN A 106 15.23 -7.07 -8.00
CA ASN A 106 14.60 -8.34 -8.36
C ASN A 106 13.93 -8.36 -9.75
N VAL A 107 13.94 -7.22 -10.48
CA VAL A 107 13.30 -7.14 -11.79
C VAL A 107 13.97 -8.07 -12.83
N PRO A 108 13.18 -8.85 -13.59
CA PRO A 108 13.71 -9.64 -14.69
C PRO A 108 14.17 -8.73 -15.83
N ASP A 109 15.38 -9.00 -16.32
CA ASP A 109 15.94 -8.39 -17.52
C ASP A 109 15.78 -9.35 -18.71
N VAL A 110 14.97 -8.94 -19.67
CA VAL A 110 14.66 -9.72 -20.88
C VAL A 110 15.50 -9.18 -22.03
N GLN A 111 16.44 -10.00 -22.52
CA GLN A 111 17.31 -9.64 -23.64
C GLN A 111 17.02 -10.51 -24.86
N GLY A 112 16.95 -9.88 -26.04
CA GLY A 112 16.85 -10.60 -27.31
C GLY A 112 18.19 -11.23 -27.69
N THR A 113 18.19 -12.53 -27.99
CA THR A 113 19.34 -13.29 -28.48
C THR A 113 19.09 -13.76 -29.91
N VAL A 114 20.13 -14.26 -30.60
CA VAL A 114 19.99 -14.74 -31.99
C VAL A 114 18.98 -15.89 -32.10
N ASP A 115 18.87 -16.71 -31.06
CA ASP A 115 17.99 -17.88 -30.99
C ASP A 115 16.64 -17.58 -30.30
N GLY A 116 16.39 -16.34 -29.86
CA GLY A 116 15.14 -15.97 -29.19
C GLY A 116 15.32 -14.87 -28.13
N PHE A 117 15.04 -15.21 -26.88
CA PHE A 117 15.19 -14.30 -25.75
C PHE A 117 15.71 -15.05 -24.52
N GLU A 118 16.48 -14.36 -23.69
CA GLU A 118 16.97 -14.84 -22.41
C GLU A 118 16.40 -13.95 -21.30
N VAL A 119 15.87 -14.58 -20.26
CA VAL A 119 15.39 -13.90 -19.04
C VAL A 119 16.38 -14.16 -17.93
N ARG A 120 16.98 -13.09 -17.41
CA ARG A 120 17.97 -13.14 -16.33
C ARG A 120 17.70 -12.04 -15.34
N GLU A 121 18.24 -12.14 -14.13
CA GLU A 121 18.17 -11.04 -13.18
C GLU A 121 18.94 -9.81 -13.68
N LEU A 122 18.39 -8.62 -13.43
CA LEU A 122 19.07 -7.38 -13.75
C LEU A 122 20.38 -7.25 -12.96
N ILE A 123 20.34 -7.54 -11.66
CA ILE A 123 21.47 -7.44 -10.74
C ILE A 123 21.76 -8.81 -10.15
N VAL A 124 22.75 -9.52 -10.70
CA VAL A 124 23.19 -10.83 -10.18
C VAL A 124 24.21 -10.66 -9.05
N GLU A 125 25.08 -9.65 -9.17
CA GLU A 125 26.02 -9.25 -8.13
C GLU A 125 26.00 -7.73 -8.01
N PHE A 126 26.09 -7.22 -6.78
CA PHE A 126 26.15 -5.78 -6.57
C PHE A 126 27.41 -5.17 -7.19
N PRO A 127 27.28 -4.07 -7.94
CA PRO A 127 28.41 -3.44 -8.59
C PRO A 127 29.35 -2.86 -7.53
N LYS A 128 30.63 -3.27 -7.56
CA LYS A 128 31.67 -2.81 -6.64
C LYS A 128 32.61 -1.78 -7.27
N THR A 129 32.60 -1.67 -8.59
CA THR A 129 33.49 -0.82 -9.38
C THR A 129 32.69 0.11 -10.29
N GLU A 130 33.25 1.27 -10.63
CA GLU A 130 32.60 2.23 -11.55
C GLU A 130 32.26 1.60 -12.90
N SER A 131 33.14 0.75 -13.44
CA SER A 131 32.89 0.05 -14.72
C SER A 131 31.66 -0.88 -14.65
N GLN A 132 31.41 -1.54 -13.52
CA GLN A 132 30.20 -2.35 -13.32
C GLN A 132 28.95 -1.47 -13.19
N ILE A 133 29.06 -0.33 -12.50
CA ILE A 133 27.97 0.64 -12.40
C ILE A 133 27.58 1.18 -13.78
N ASP A 134 28.55 1.55 -14.61
CA ASP A 134 28.28 2.07 -15.96
C ASP A 134 27.65 1.02 -16.86
N SER A 135 28.09 -0.25 -16.75
CA SER A 135 27.48 -1.37 -17.47
C SER A 135 26.03 -1.60 -17.05
N LEU A 136 25.73 -1.50 -15.75
CA LEU A 136 24.37 -1.61 -15.21
C LEU A 136 23.49 -0.46 -15.69
N LYS A 137 23.97 0.78 -15.62
CA LYS A 137 23.25 1.96 -16.13
C LYS A 137 22.88 1.80 -17.60
N LYS A 138 23.81 1.31 -18.41
CA LYS A 138 23.57 1.08 -19.85
C LYS A 138 22.48 0.03 -20.07
N ARG A 139 22.53 -1.09 -19.35
CA ARG A 139 21.50 -2.14 -19.43
C ARG A 139 20.12 -1.62 -19.04
N ILE A 140 20.05 -0.80 -17.98
CA ILE A 140 18.80 -0.18 -17.56
C ILE A 140 18.27 0.77 -18.64
N ALA A 141 19.12 1.65 -19.15
CA ALA A 141 18.74 2.61 -20.20
C ALA A 141 18.28 1.91 -21.50
N ASP A 142 18.87 0.77 -21.84
CA ASP A 142 18.51 -0.02 -23.01
C ASP A 142 17.18 -0.79 -22.83
N ASN A 143 16.72 -0.99 -21.59
CA ASN A 143 15.50 -1.72 -21.26
C ASN A 143 14.34 -0.77 -20.90
N LYS A 144 13.44 -0.54 -21.87
CA LYS A 144 12.26 0.34 -21.73
C LYS A 144 11.23 -0.13 -20.68
N MET A 145 11.27 -1.39 -20.23
CA MET A 145 10.39 -1.84 -19.15
C MET A 145 10.90 -1.40 -17.78
N ILE A 146 12.19 -1.06 -17.66
CA ILE A 146 12.84 -0.68 -16.41
C ILE A 146 13.04 0.83 -16.37
N TYR A 147 13.62 1.40 -17.42
CA TYR A 147 13.86 2.85 -17.52
C TYR A 147 12.56 3.60 -17.83
N GLY A 148 12.20 4.55 -16.96
CA GLY A 148 10.94 5.29 -17.00
C GLY A 148 9.79 4.62 -16.23
N THR A 149 9.97 3.40 -15.71
CA THR A 149 8.96 2.70 -14.89
C THR A 149 9.46 2.49 -13.46
N LEU A 150 10.60 1.82 -13.29
CA LEU A 150 11.22 1.56 -11.98
C LEU A 150 12.32 2.56 -11.64
N VAL A 151 12.98 3.11 -12.67
CA VAL A 151 14.03 4.11 -12.52
C VAL A 151 13.58 5.38 -13.23
N SER A 152 13.60 6.50 -12.51
CA SER A 152 13.35 7.83 -13.06
C SER A 152 14.29 8.13 -14.22
N THR A 153 13.80 8.88 -15.21
CA THR A 153 14.64 9.39 -16.32
C THR A 153 15.54 10.53 -15.90
N ASP A 154 15.20 11.19 -14.79
CA ASP A 154 15.89 12.33 -14.19
C ASP A 154 16.90 11.90 -13.11
#